data_AF-A0A3D2EFZ7-F1
#
_entry.id   AF-A0A3D2EFZ7-F1
#
_cell.length_a   1.000
_cell.length_b   1.000
_cell.length_c   1.000
_cell.angle_alpha   90.00
_cell.angle_beta   90.00
_cell.angle_gamma   90.00
#
_symmetry.space_group_name_H-M   'P 1'
#
loop_
_entity.id
_entity.type
_entity.pdbx_description
1 polymer ?
#
loop_
_entity_poly.entity_id
_entity_poly.type
_entity_poly.pdbx_seq_one_letter_code
_entity_poly.pdbx_strand_id
1 'polypeptide(L)'
;MAQKLQNKLRIGRQQGILLIMKGVIGILCIILLASTAVMIENLHDAFTNRISESTLRSRVEYGNYAPLVDHYHQNVAAGITGNKEEKEYYGVAKYYEAASFYKAFSTVGDTKRAAREKQKMDAAYEEMGGWQIAKEAIDAELLINAFQ
;
A
#
# COMPACT_ATOMS: atom_id res chain seq x y z
N MET A 1 -67.44 8.17 -24.77
CA MET A 1 -67.00 8.84 -23.52
C MET A 1 -65.99 8.01 -22.70
N ALA A 2 -66.09 6.67 -22.67
CA ALA A 2 -65.17 5.81 -21.91
C ALA A 2 -63.66 5.95 -22.27
N GLN A 3 -63.34 6.16 -23.56
CA GLN A 3 -61.96 6.31 -24.05
C GLN A 3 -61.24 7.55 -23.49
N LYS A 4 -61.94 8.68 -23.32
CA LYS A 4 -61.36 9.91 -22.73
C LYS A 4 -61.07 9.76 -21.24
N LEU A 5 -61.89 8.99 -20.52
CA LEU A 5 -61.71 8.72 -19.09
C LEU A 5 -60.51 7.79 -18.85
N GLN A 6 -60.35 6.75 -19.67
CA GLN A 6 -59.18 5.86 -19.61
C GLN A 6 -57.87 6.57 -19.94
N ASN A 7 -57.86 7.48 -20.92
CA ASN A 7 -56.65 8.26 -21.24
C ASN A 7 -56.26 9.22 -20.11
N LYS A 8 -57.21 9.88 -19.44
CA LYS A 8 -56.91 10.72 -18.27
C LYS A 8 -56.30 9.92 -17.10
N LEU A 9 -56.83 8.74 -16.81
CA LEU A 9 -56.29 7.84 -15.78
C LEU A 9 -54.87 7.37 -16.13
N ARG A 10 -54.61 7.08 -17.41
CA ARG A 10 -53.30 6.64 -17.90
C ARG A 10 -52.24 7.74 -17.83
N ILE A 11 -52.63 8.99 -18.14
CA ILE A 11 -51.76 10.17 -18.02
C ILE A 11 -51.42 10.46 -16.55
N GLY A 12 -52.41 10.41 -15.64
CA GLY A 12 -52.16 10.58 -14.20
C GLY A 12 -51.22 9.52 -13.63
N ARG A 13 -51.37 8.27 -14.06
CA ARG A 13 -50.48 7.15 -13.66
C ARG A 13 -49.07 7.32 -14.24
N GLN A 14 -48.92 7.78 -15.48
CA GLN A 14 -47.62 8.10 -16.08
C GLN A 14 -46.92 9.27 -15.40
N GLN A 15 -47.65 10.31 -15.01
CA GLN A 15 -47.10 11.45 -14.25
C GLN A 15 -46.62 11.01 -12.85
N GLY A 16 -47.37 10.13 -12.19
CA GLY A 16 -46.93 9.52 -10.92
C GLY A 16 -45.63 8.70 -11.07
N ILE A 17 -45.52 7.88 -12.11
CA ILE A 17 -44.32 7.09 -12.40
C ILE A 17 -43.11 8.00 -12.71
N LEU A 18 -43.31 9.07 -13.47
CA LEU A 18 -42.26 10.05 -13.79
C LEU A 18 -41.74 10.77 -12.54
N LEU A 19 -42.61 11.08 -11.57
CA LEU A 19 -42.21 11.70 -10.30
C LEU A 19 -41.39 10.72 -9.44
N ILE A 20 -41.81 9.46 -9.36
CA ILE A 20 -41.08 8.41 -8.63
C ILE A 20 -39.69 8.21 -9.24
N MET A 21 -39.59 8.13 -10.57
CA MET A 21 -38.32 7.93 -11.27
C MET A 21 -37.34 9.10 -11.03
N LYS A 22 -37.83 10.35 -11.08
CA LYS A 22 -37.00 11.52 -10.74
C LYS A 22 -36.54 11.50 -9.28
N GLY A 23 -37.40 11.06 -8.36
CA GLY A 23 -37.04 10.88 -6.95
C GLY A 23 -35.97 9.82 -6.74
N VAL A 24 -36.12 8.65 -7.39
CA VAL A 24 -35.13 7.56 -7.33
C VAL A 24 -33.78 7.98 -7.90
N ILE A 25 -33.76 8.70 -9.03
CA ILE A 25 -32.54 9.25 -9.60
C ILE A 25 -31.88 10.24 -8.64
N GLY A 26 -32.65 11.13 -8.02
CA GLY A 26 -32.12 12.08 -7.03
C GLY A 26 -31.50 11.39 -5.82
N ILE A 27 -32.16 10.36 -5.28
CA ILE A 27 -31.64 9.57 -4.15
C ILE A 27 -30.36 8.80 -4.56
N LEU A 28 -30.34 8.18 -5.73
CA LEU A 28 -29.15 7.50 -6.27
C LEU A 28 -27.98 8.47 -6.45
N CYS A 29 -28.22 9.69 -6.96
CA CYS A 29 -27.19 10.71 -7.08
C CYS A 29 -26.62 11.12 -5.71
N ILE A 30 -27.46 11.26 -4.68
CA ILE A 30 -26.99 11.59 -3.32
C ILE A 30 -26.14 10.45 -2.75
N ILE A 31 -26.55 9.19 -2.93
CA ILE A 31 -25.79 8.02 -2.46
C ILE A 31 -24.44 7.95 -3.17
N LEU A 32 -24.41 8.15 -4.49
CA LEU A 32 -23.17 8.17 -5.26
C LEU A 32 -22.23 9.28 -4.78
N LEU A 33 -22.73 10.50 -4.58
CA LEU A 33 -21.93 11.62 -4.08
C LEU A 33 -21.37 11.35 -2.67
N ALA A 34 -22.18 10.80 -1.77
CA ALA A 34 -21.74 10.40 -0.43
C ALA A 34 -20.65 9.31 -0.50
N SER A 35 -20.83 8.30 -1.36
CA SER A 35 -19.84 7.25 -1.55
C SER A 35 -18.51 7.77 -2.12
N THR A 36 -18.56 8.74 -3.05
CA THR A 36 -17.35 9.38 -3.57
C THR A 36 -16.65 10.26 -2.55
N ALA A 37 -17.39 10.93 -1.67
CA ALA A 37 -16.81 11.74 -0.58
C ALA A 37 -16.04 10.85 0.41
N VAL A 38 -16.65 9.74 0.86
CA VAL A 38 -16.00 8.75 1.72
C VAL A 38 -14.78 8.11 1.03
N MET A 39 -14.86 7.85 -0.28
CA MET A 39 -13.72 7.34 -1.05
C MET A 39 -12.58 8.36 -1.14
N ILE A 40 -12.89 9.64 -1.32
CA ILE A 40 -11.90 10.73 -1.36
C ILE A 40 -11.25 10.91 0.01
N GLU A 41 -12.00 10.82 1.11
CA GLU A 41 -11.44 10.86 2.47
C GLU A 41 -10.54 9.66 2.74
N ASN A 42 -10.96 8.44 2.39
CA ASN A 42 -10.12 7.25 2.51
C ASN A 42 -8.85 7.33 1.65
N LEU A 43 -8.96 7.90 0.44
CA LEU A 43 -7.79 8.16 -0.41
C LEU A 43 -6.92 9.24 0.20
N HIS A 44 -7.50 10.33 0.71
CA HIS A 44 -6.76 11.42 1.30
C HIS A 44 -6.04 10.99 2.57
N ASP A 45 -6.67 10.21 3.44
CA ASP A 45 -6.02 9.62 4.62
C ASP A 45 -4.93 8.64 4.20
N ALA A 46 -5.17 7.80 3.19
CA ALA A 46 -4.14 6.90 2.65
C ALA A 46 -2.97 7.67 2.01
N PHE A 47 -3.19 8.83 1.39
CA PHE A 47 -2.15 9.69 0.81
C PHE A 47 -1.47 10.58 1.86
N THR A 48 -2.17 11.00 2.91
CA THR A 48 -1.67 11.91 3.96
C THR A 48 -0.93 11.14 5.07
N ASN A 49 -1.37 9.92 5.39
CA ASN A 49 -0.63 8.99 6.25
C ASN A 49 0.35 8.12 5.46
N ARG A 50 0.45 8.26 4.13
CA ARG A 50 1.52 7.61 3.37
C ARG A 50 2.84 8.19 3.79
N ILE A 51 3.76 7.32 4.16
CA ILE A 51 5.12 7.72 4.44
C ILE A 51 5.74 8.18 3.12
N SER A 52 6.03 9.48 3.06
CA SER A 52 6.56 10.12 1.87
C SER A 52 7.85 9.44 1.39
N GLU A 53 8.00 9.38 0.07
CA GLU A 53 9.22 8.89 -0.58
C GLU A 53 10.48 9.60 -0.06
N SER A 54 10.40 10.92 0.20
CA SER A 54 11.52 11.69 0.77
C SER A 54 11.92 11.18 2.16
N THR A 55 10.96 10.74 2.97
CA THR A 55 11.23 10.11 4.27
C THR A 55 11.94 8.79 4.06
N LEU A 56 11.42 7.90 3.20
CA LEU A 56 12.06 6.60 2.89
C LEU A 56 13.49 6.78 2.36
N ARG A 57 13.69 7.70 1.41
CA ARG A 57 15.00 8.06 0.87
C ARG A 57 15.95 8.52 1.95
N SER A 58 15.52 9.48 2.79
CA SER A 58 16.36 10.00 3.88
C SER A 58 16.81 8.90 4.83
N ARG A 59 15.95 7.90 5.10
CA ARG A 59 16.31 6.77 5.96
C ARG A 59 17.42 5.92 5.35
N VAL A 60 17.35 5.65 4.04
CA VAL A 60 18.41 4.91 3.34
C VAL A 60 19.70 5.72 3.29
N GLU A 61 19.63 7.02 2.99
CA GLU A 61 20.81 7.90 2.90
C GLU A 61 21.54 8.08 4.25
N TYR A 62 20.79 8.21 5.34
CA TYR A 62 21.35 8.37 6.68
C TYR A 62 21.66 7.04 7.39
N GLY A 63 21.50 5.89 6.73
CA GLY A 63 21.73 4.58 7.32
C GLY A 63 20.77 4.20 8.44
N ASN A 64 19.58 4.82 8.48
CA ASN A 64 18.55 4.54 9.48
C ASN A 64 17.62 3.41 8.99
N TYR A 65 18.17 2.18 8.91
CA TYR A 65 17.45 1.06 8.30
C TYR A 65 16.37 0.44 9.20
N ALA A 66 16.54 0.43 10.52
CA ALA A 66 15.51 -0.07 11.45
C ALA A 66 14.15 0.65 11.31
N PRO A 67 14.06 2.00 11.32
CA PRO A 67 12.78 2.69 11.08
C PRO A 67 12.30 2.56 9.63
N LEU A 68 13.20 2.30 8.66
CA LEU A 68 12.80 2.03 7.27
C LEU A 68 11.97 0.74 7.17
N VAL A 69 12.32 -0.30 7.94
CA VAL A 69 11.54 -1.55 8.01
C VAL A 69 10.15 -1.33 8.57
N ASP A 70 10.02 -0.55 9.65
CA ASP A 70 8.72 -0.20 10.24
C ASP A 70 7.84 0.55 9.23
N HIS A 71 8.42 1.53 8.54
CA HIS A 71 7.73 2.30 7.50
C HIS A 71 7.32 1.44 6.29
N TYR A 72 8.15 0.49 5.89
CA TYR A 72 7.80 -0.50 4.87
C TYR A 72 6.56 -1.31 5.28
N HIS A 73 6.54 -1.86 6.50
CA HIS A 73 5.40 -2.64 6.99
C HIS A 73 4.12 -1.81 7.11
N GLN A 74 4.21 -0.55 7.54
CA GLN A 74 3.07 0.35 7.60
C GLN A 74 2.47 0.63 6.23
N ASN A 75 3.31 0.91 5.22
CA ASN A 75 2.85 1.15 3.87
C ASN A 75 2.24 -0.12 3.24
N VAL A 76 2.85 -1.30 3.44
CA VAL A 76 2.29 -2.57 2.97
C VAL A 76 0.95 -2.89 3.64
N ALA A 77 0.83 -2.68 4.95
CA ALA A 77 -0.41 -2.87 5.70
C ALA A 77 -1.53 -1.93 5.24
N ALA A 78 -1.18 -0.72 4.81
CA ALA A 78 -2.10 0.24 4.19
C ALA A 78 -2.45 -0.08 2.72
N GLY A 79 -1.91 -1.17 2.15
CA GLY A 79 -2.13 -1.57 0.76
C GLY A 79 -1.36 -0.72 -0.26
N ILE A 80 -0.36 0.04 0.17
CA ILE A 80 0.45 0.93 -0.67
C ILE A 80 1.61 0.13 -1.27
N THR A 81 1.51 -0.20 -2.56
CA THR A 81 2.52 -1.00 -3.27
C THR A 81 3.79 -0.23 -3.67
N GLY A 82 3.80 1.08 -3.47
CA GLY A 82 4.90 1.98 -3.80
C GLY A 82 5.07 2.29 -5.30
N ASN A 83 5.64 3.46 -5.62
CA ASN A 83 6.12 3.80 -6.97
C ASN A 83 7.45 3.07 -7.28
N LYS A 84 8.08 3.38 -8.41
CA LYS A 84 9.31 2.69 -8.82
C LYS A 84 10.46 2.92 -7.82
N GLU A 85 10.69 4.16 -7.39
CA GLU A 85 11.76 4.49 -6.44
C GLU A 85 11.47 3.93 -5.03
N GLU A 86 10.23 3.97 -4.57
CA GLU A 86 9.82 3.42 -3.27
C GLU A 86 10.03 1.91 -3.18
N LYS A 87 9.85 1.19 -4.29
CA LYS A 87 10.16 -0.24 -4.33
C LYS A 87 11.65 -0.52 -4.11
N GLU A 88 12.52 0.36 -4.59
CA GLU A 88 13.96 0.25 -4.32
C GLU A 88 14.26 0.48 -2.84
N TYR A 89 13.62 1.47 -2.19
CA TYR A 89 13.74 1.67 -0.74
C TYR A 89 13.16 0.50 0.07
N TYR A 90 12.06 -0.10 -0.39
CA TYR A 90 11.51 -1.32 0.21
C TYR A 90 12.44 -2.52 0.03
N GLY A 91 13.15 -2.61 -1.09
CA GLY A 91 14.22 -3.58 -1.29
C GLY A 91 15.30 -3.46 -0.21
N VAL A 92 15.73 -2.23 0.10
CA VAL A 92 16.70 -1.97 1.18
C VAL A 92 16.14 -2.39 2.54
N ALA A 93 14.88 -2.07 2.83
CA ALA A 93 14.20 -2.46 4.06
C ALA A 93 14.15 -3.99 4.23
N LYS A 94 13.71 -4.71 3.18
CA LYS A 94 13.65 -6.17 3.15
C LYS A 94 15.03 -6.80 3.31
N TYR A 95 16.06 -6.20 2.69
CA TYR A 95 17.43 -6.66 2.83
C TYR A 95 17.88 -6.56 4.28
N TYR A 96 17.71 -5.40 4.91
CA TYR A 96 18.08 -5.18 6.32
C TYR A 96 17.35 -6.13 7.27
N GLU A 97 16.05 -6.34 7.07
CA GLU A 97 15.26 -7.28 7.88
C GLU A 97 15.77 -8.72 7.73
N ALA A 98 15.94 -9.20 6.50
CA ALA A 98 16.45 -10.54 6.23
C ALA A 98 17.88 -10.73 6.74
N ALA A 99 18.73 -9.72 6.58
CA ALA A 99 20.10 -9.68 7.08
C ALA A 99 20.17 -9.77 8.61
N SER A 100 19.27 -9.06 9.30
CA SER A 100 19.15 -9.09 10.76
C SER A 100 18.76 -10.49 11.26
N PHE A 101 17.79 -11.14 10.61
CA PHE A 101 17.40 -12.51 10.95
C PHE A 101 18.46 -13.54 10.56
N TYR A 102 19.12 -13.37 9.42
CA TYR A 102 20.25 -14.21 9.01
C TYR A 102 21.33 -14.20 10.08
N LYS A 103 21.71 -13.01 10.57
CA LYS A 103 22.69 -12.87 11.65
C LYS A 103 22.23 -13.58 12.91
N ALA A 104 21.00 -13.33 13.37
CA ALA A 104 20.45 -13.95 14.57
C ALA A 104 20.44 -15.49 14.49
N PHE A 105 19.96 -16.05 13.37
CA PHE A 105 19.92 -17.51 13.16
C PHE A 105 21.30 -18.12 13.01
N SER A 106 22.23 -17.42 12.34
CA SER A 106 23.62 -17.87 12.22
C SER A 106 24.31 -17.91 13.58
N THR A 107 24.08 -16.92 14.44
CA THR A 107 24.65 -16.87 15.80
C THR A 107 24.18 -18.01 16.68
N VAL A 108 22.91 -18.45 16.55
CA VAL A 108 22.39 -19.60 17.31
C VAL A 108 22.63 -20.95 16.63
N GLY A 109 23.31 -20.97 15.47
CA GLY A 109 23.62 -22.19 14.72
C GLY A 109 22.44 -22.81 13.97
N ASP A 110 21.31 -22.10 13.80
CA ASP A 110 20.16 -22.57 13.02
C ASP A 110 20.41 -22.36 11.51
N THR A 111 21.16 -23.28 10.93
CA THR A 111 21.59 -23.22 9.53
C THR A 111 20.44 -23.29 8.53
N LYS A 112 19.32 -23.95 8.88
CA LYS A 112 18.14 -24.04 8.00
C LYS A 112 17.44 -22.70 7.88
N ARG A 113 17.18 -22.03 9.01
CA ARG A 113 16.55 -20.71 9.00
C ARG A 113 17.50 -19.65 8.44
N ALA A 114 18.78 -19.70 8.80
CA ALA A 114 19.79 -18.82 8.22
C ALA A 114 19.82 -18.94 6.68
N ALA A 115 19.84 -20.16 6.12
CA ALA A 115 19.82 -20.33 4.67
C ALA A 115 18.56 -19.75 4.01
N ARG A 116 17.40 -19.84 4.66
CA ARG A 116 16.15 -19.24 4.17
C ARG A 116 16.22 -17.71 4.18
N GLU A 117 16.73 -17.11 5.26
CA GLU A 117 16.89 -15.66 5.33
C GLU A 117 17.93 -15.17 4.32
N LYS A 118 19.00 -15.94 4.07
CA LYS A 118 19.96 -15.64 3.01
C LYS A 118 19.31 -15.57 1.63
N GLN A 119 18.41 -16.52 1.29
CA GLN A 119 17.66 -16.45 0.04
C GLN A 119 16.77 -15.20 -0.05
N LYS A 120 16.19 -14.75 1.06
CA LYS A 120 15.43 -13.49 1.09
C LYS A 120 16.34 -12.27 0.91
N MET A 121 17.55 -12.30 1.48
CA MET A 121 18.55 -11.24 1.24
C MET A 121 18.91 -11.18 -0.24
N ASP A 122 19.17 -12.32 -0.88
CA ASP A 122 19.52 -12.37 -2.30
C ASP A 122 18.36 -11.83 -3.18
N ALA A 123 17.12 -12.20 -2.87
CA ALA A 123 15.95 -11.65 -3.57
C ALA A 123 15.76 -10.15 -3.34
N ALA A 124 15.95 -9.69 -2.09
CA ALA A 124 15.83 -8.27 -1.74
C ALA A 124 16.95 -7.43 -2.38
N TYR A 125 18.14 -8.00 -2.57
CA TYR A 125 19.25 -7.34 -3.23
C TYR A 125 18.93 -6.94 -4.68
N GLU A 126 18.22 -7.80 -5.42
CA GLU A 126 17.74 -7.47 -6.76
C GLU A 126 16.67 -6.36 -6.72
N GLU A 127 15.82 -6.35 -5.69
CA GLU A 127 14.81 -5.30 -5.50
C GLU A 127 15.40 -3.94 -5.09
N MET A 128 16.61 -3.89 -4.53
CA MET A 128 17.26 -2.64 -4.11
C MET A 128 17.63 -1.70 -5.27
N GLY A 129 17.73 -2.20 -6.51
CA GLY A 129 17.97 -1.38 -7.70
C GLY A 129 19.19 -0.44 -7.54
N GLY A 130 18.97 0.87 -7.65
CA GLY A 130 20.03 1.87 -7.50
C GLY A 130 20.66 1.96 -6.10
N TRP A 131 20.01 1.36 -5.09
CA TRP A 131 20.44 1.39 -3.70
C TRP A 131 21.21 0.17 -3.25
N GLN A 132 21.63 -0.72 -4.16
CA GLN A 132 22.52 -1.83 -3.85
C GLN A 132 23.81 -1.41 -3.12
N ILE A 133 24.23 -0.15 -3.28
CA ILE A 133 25.33 0.48 -2.52
C ILE A 133 25.12 0.45 -1.00
N ALA A 134 23.86 0.38 -0.51
CA ALA A 134 23.55 0.31 0.91
C ALA A 134 23.87 -1.07 1.53
N LYS A 135 24.08 -2.11 0.70
CA LYS A 135 24.39 -3.46 1.16
C LYS A 135 25.61 -3.48 2.07
N GLU A 136 26.70 -2.84 1.65
CA GLU A 136 27.97 -2.87 2.41
C GLU A 136 27.82 -2.21 3.78
N ALA A 137 27.05 -1.11 3.85
CA ALA A 137 26.76 -0.43 5.11
C ALA A 137 25.92 -1.30 6.05
N ILE A 138 24.88 -1.97 5.53
CA ILE A 138 24.03 -2.88 6.29
C ILE A 138 24.82 -4.08 6.81
N ASP A 139 25.63 -4.72 5.95
CA ASP A 139 26.43 -5.88 6.33
C ASP A 139 27.49 -5.53 7.39
N ALA A 140 28.05 -4.33 7.31
CA ALA A 140 28.99 -3.81 8.30
C ALA A 140 28.30 -3.55 9.64
N GLU A 141 27.14 -2.90 9.64
CA GLU A 141 26.33 -2.64 10.85
C GLU A 141 25.96 -3.96 11.56
N LEU A 142 25.53 -4.97 10.80
CA LEU A 142 25.08 -6.26 11.31
C LEU A 142 26.21 -7.28 11.54
N LEU A 143 27.46 -6.90 11.28
CA LEU A 143 28.65 -7.75 11.42
C LEU A 143 28.49 -9.09 10.68
N ILE A 144 27.94 -9.04 9.46
CA ILE A 144 27.69 -10.22 8.62
C ILE A 144 28.99 -10.70 7.96
N ASN A 145 29.85 -9.76 7.56
CA ASN A 145 31.14 -10.04 6.92
C ASN A 145 32.28 -10.36 7.91
N ALA A 146 32.05 -10.27 9.23
CA ALA A 146 33.08 -10.49 10.24
C ALA A 146 33.41 -11.98 10.50
N PHE A 147 32.75 -12.92 9.80
CA PHE A 147 32.87 -14.36 10.04
C PHE A 147 32.98 -15.21 8.76
N GLN A 148 33.32 -14.59 7.61
CA GLN A 148 33.67 -15.33 6.39
C GLN A 148 35.18 -15.58 6.31
#